data_AF-A0A519S2A5-F1
#
_entry.id   AF-A0A519S2A5-F1
#
_cell.length_a   1.000
_cell.length_b   1.000
_cell.length_c   1.000
_cell.angle_alpha   90.00
_cell.angle_beta   90.00
_cell.angle_gamma   90.00
#
_symmetry.space_group_name_H-M   'P 1'
#
loop_
_entity.id
_entity.type
_entity.pdbx_description
1 polymer ?
#
loop_
_entity_poly.entity_id
_entity_poly.type
_entity_poly.pdbx_seq_one_letter_code
_entity_poly.pdbx_strand_id
1 'polypeptide(L)'
;MKAKEEMLGNDIVDLNLAKIQSNWQRKGYLDKIFNANEKLLIFSAENPDRMVWLLWSMKEAAYKIHNRKTGIREYAPKKLACSLLLEADLTLGIVNIDEVLYFTKSSINSAYLHTISSSIQHQLDEIKISIYEFPYHPLNFKDTKPVCVSHHGKYLALIY
;
A
#
# COMPACT_ATOMS: atom_id res chain seq x y z
N MET A 1 4.43 1.11 24.06
CA MET A 1 4.44 2.19 23.05
C MET A 1 5.19 1.80 21.78
N LYS A 2 6.50 1.50 21.81
CA LYS A 2 7.27 1.08 20.61
C LYS A 2 6.65 -0.05 19.77
N ALA A 3 6.10 -1.08 20.42
CA ALA A 3 5.47 -2.20 19.71
C ALA A 3 4.19 -1.82 18.95
N LYS A 4 3.49 -0.72 19.29
CA LYS A 4 2.29 -0.25 18.56
C LYS A 4 2.71 0.48 17.26
N GLU A 5 3.82 1.20 17.30
CA GLU A 5 4.38 1.96 16.16
C GLU A 5 4.99 1.03 15.10
N GLU A 6 5.60 -0.08 15.50
CA GLU A 6 6.19 -1.04 14.53
C GLU A 6 5.14 -1.74 13.64
N MET A 7 3.86 -1.67 14.02
CA MET A 7 2.75 -2.40 13.40
C MET A 7 1.98 -1.60 12.36
N LEU A 8 2.38 -0.36 12.03
CA LEU A 8 1.65 0.47 11.06
C LEU A 8 2.44 0.68 9.76
N GLY A 9 1.86 0.32 8.63
CA GLY A 9 2.43 0.50 7.31
C GLY A 9 1.63 1.49 6.49
N ASN A 10 2.29 2.17 5.55
CA ASN A 10 1.57 2.88 4.50
C ASN A 10 2.30 2.78 3.16
N ASP A 11 1.57 3.00 2.09
CA ASP A 11 2.14 3.24 0.78
C ASP A 11 1.34 4.30 0.00
N ILE A 12 2.01 5.09 -0.84
CA ILE A 12 1.36 6.11 -1.68
C ILE A 12 1.88 5.98 -3.11
N VAL A 13 0.97 6.03 -4.07
CA VAL A 13 1.26 5.94 -5.50
C VAL A 13 0.69 7.18 -6.18
N ASP A 14 1.57 8.08 -6.65
CA ASP A 14 1.25 9.06 -7.70
C ASP A 14 0.79 8.34 -8.97
N LEU A 15 -0.51 8.44 -9.28
CA LEU A 15 -1.12 7.74 -10.42
C LEU A 15 -0.71 8.34 -11.77
N ASN A 16 -0.35 9.63 -11.81
CA ASN A 16 0.11 10.27 -13.03
C ASN A 16 1.54 9.84 -13.35
N LEU A 17 2.41 9.82 -12.34
CA LEU A 17 3.78 9.35 -12.52
C LEU A 17 3.83 7.85 -12.82
N ALA A 18 3.00 7.05 -12.15
CA ALA A 18 2.96 5.60 -12.35
C ALA A 18 2.64 5.23 -13.81
N LYS A 19 1.73 5.96 -14.47
CA LYS A 19 1.41 5.78 -15.90
C LYS A 19 2.60 6.04 -16.82
N ILE A 20 3.51 6.94 -16.43
CA ILE A 20 4.69 7.31 -17.23
C ILE A 20 5.83 6.31 -16.97
N GLN A 21 6.06 5.94 -15.71
CA GLN A 21 7.21 5.14 -15.31
C GLN A 21 7.00 3.63 -15.42
N SER A 22 5.75 3.16 -15.41
CA SER A 22 5.42 1.74 -15.37
C SER A 22 4.45 1.33 -16.46
N ASN A 23 4.94 0.49 -17.38
CA ASN A 23 4.09 -0.25 -18.29
C ASN A 23 3.80 -1.63 -17.68
N TRP A 24 2.76 -1.72 -16.83
CA TRP A 24 2.36 -2.99 -16.22
C TRP A 24 1.81 -4.00 -17.25
N GLN A 25 1.40 -3.53 -18.43
CA GLN A 25 0.89 -4.37 -19.52
C GLN A 25 2.02 -5.09 -20.28
N ARG A 26 3.30 -4.75 -20.02
CA ARG A 26 4.43 -5.46 -20.64
C ARG A 26 4.43 -6.94 -20.24
N LYS A 27 4.78 -7.80 -21.19
CA LYS A 27 4.83 -9.26 -20.99
C LYS A 27 5.64 -9.62 -19.73
N GLY A 28 5.02 -10.43 -18.86
CA GLY A 28 5.64 -10.97 -17.64
C GLY A 28 5.72 -9.99 -16.47
N TYR A 29 5.19 -8.77 -16.55
CA TYR A 29 5.11 -7.88 -15.38
C TYR A 29 4.16 -8.44 -14.32
N LEU A 30 2.92 -8.76 -14.72
CA LEU A 30 1.93 -9.30 -13.79
C LEU A 30 2.37 -10.64 -13.20
N ASP A 31 2.98 -11.49 -14.02
CA ASP A 31 3.55 -12.77 -13.59
C ASP A 31 4.79 -12.64 -12.70
N LYS A 32 5.29 -11.46 -12.39
CA LYS A 32 6.36 -11.28 -11.39
C LYS A 32 5.83 -10.80 -10.05
N ILE A 33 4.69 -10.11 -10.06
CA ILE A 33 4.20 -9.34 -8.91
C ILE A 33 2.93 -9.95 -8.32
N PHE A 34 2.04 -10.46 -9.17
CA PHE A 34 0.71 -10.86 -8.78
C PHE A 34 0.51 -12.38 -8.87
N ASN A 35 -0.27 -12.91 -7.93
CA ASN A 35 -0.74 -14.30 -7.94
C ASN A 35 -1.95 -14.45 -8.88
N ALA A 36 -2.46 -15.69 -9.04
CA ALA A 36 -3.56 -15.97 -9.95
C ALA A 36 -4.85 -15.21 -9.61
N ASN A 37 -5.23 -15.15 -8.33
CA ASN A 37 -6.43 -14.47 -7.86
C ASN A 37 -6.34 -12.95 -8.09
N GLU A 38 -5.19 -12.36 -7.80
CA GLU A 38 -4.92 -10.95 -8.04
C GLU A 38 -4.97 -10.59 -9.53
N LYS A 39 -4.43 -11.45 -10.39
CA LYS A 39 -4.54 -11.27 -11.85
C LYS A 39 -6.00 -11.31 -12.30
N LEU A 40 -6.81 -12.21 -11.74
CA LEU A 40 -8.26 -12.23 -12.02
C LEU A 40 -8.92 -10.91 -11.61
N LEU A 41 -8.63 -10.41 -10.40
CA LEU A 41 -9.14 -9.10 -9.95
C LEU A 41 -8.74 -7.96 -10.90
N ILE A 42 -7.49 -7.94 -11.36
CA ILE A 42 -6.99 -6.93 -12.31
C ILE A 42 -7.74 -7.01 -13.63
N PHE A 43 -7.89 -8.20 -14.20
CA PHE A 43 -8.53 -8.37 -15.50
C PHE A 43 -10.05 -8.20 -15.47
N SER A 44 -10.70 -8.42 -14.33
CA SER A 44 -12.14 -8.22 -14.17
C SER A 44 -12.53 -6.83 -13.69
N ALA A 45 -11.57 -5.99 -13.31
CA ALA A 45 -11.86 -4.65 -12.80
C ALA A 45 -12.36 -3.72 -13.91
N GLU A 46 -13.31 -2.84 -13.57
CA GLU A 46 -13.75 -1.75 -14.45
C GLU A 46 -12.56 -0.85 -14.84
N ASN A 47 -11.63 -0.66 -13.92
CA ASN A 47 -10.38 0.06 -14.17
C ASN A 47 -9.17 -0.79 -13.76
N PRO A 48 -8.61 -1.57 -14.70
CA PRO A 48 -7.45 -2.43 -14.44
C PRO A 48 -6.21 -1.66 -13.97
N ASP A 49 -5.98 -0.44 -14.48
CA ASP A 49 -4.85 0.39 -14.04
C ASP A 49 -4.95 0.71 -12.54
N ARG A 50 -6.13 1.13 -12.08
CA ARG A 50 -6.37 1.40 -10.66
C ARG A 50 -6.23 0.12 -9.83
N MET A 51 -6.73 -1.01 -10.32
CA MET A 51 -6.63 -2.28 -9.59
C MET A 51 -5.17 -2.74 -9.42
N VAL A 52 -4.33 -2.59 -10.45
CA VAL A 52 -2.89 -2.88 -10.36
C VAL A 52 -2.25 -2.06 -9.25
N TRP A 53 -2.50 -0.75 -9.22
CA TRP A 53 -1.88 0.14 -8.24
C TRP A 53 -2.46 -0.03 -6.83
N LEU A 54 -3.74 -0.39 -6.72
CA LEU A 54 -4.36 -0.75 -5.44
C LEU A 54 -3.67 -1.96 -4.83
N LEU A 55 -3.61 -3.07 -5.58
CA LEU A 55 -3.01 -4.31 -5.09
C LEU A 55 -1.51 -4.14 -4.81
N TRP A 56 -0.79 -3.37 -5.63
CA TRP A 56 0.61 -3.02 -5.37
C TRP A 56 0.78 -2.26 -4.05
N SER A 57 -0.01 -1.21 -3.85
CA SER A 57 0.09 -0.37 -2.67
C SER A 57 -0.27 -1.12 -1.38
N MET A 58 -1.27 -2.02 -1.45
CA MET A 58 -1.58 -2.96 -0.37
C MET A 58 -0.36 -3.82 0.01
N LYS A 59 0.31 -4.43 -0.98
CA LYS A 59 1.50 -5.27 -0.75
C LYS A 59 2.62 -4.47 -0.07
N GLU A 60 2.93 -3.28 -0.58
CA GLU A 60 4.00 -2.43 -0.03
C GLU A 60 3.69 -1.97 1.41
N ALA A 61 2.44 -1.56 1.68
CA ALA A 61 2.02 -1.16 3.03
C ALA A 61 2.16 -2.34 4.03
N ALA A 62 1.71 -3.53 3.67
CA ALA A 62 1.85 -4.73 4.51
C ALA A 62 3.32 -5.17 4.66
N TYR A 63 4.09 -5.14 3.57
CA TYR A 63 5.50 -5.53 3.57
C TYR A 63 6.35 -4.65 4.50
N LYS A 64 6.08 -3.34 4.58
CA LYS A 64 6.77 -2.46 5.53
C LYS A 64 6.61 -2.91 6.98
N ILE A 65 5.42 -3.41 7.35
CA ILE A 65 5.19 -3.98 8.68
C ILE A 65 5.95 -5.31 8.81
N HIS A 66 5.79 -6.20 7.83
CA HIS A 66 6.41 -7.52 7.84
C HIS A 66 7.94 -7.45 7.97
N ASN A 67 8.60 -6.65 7.13
CA ASN A 67 10.04 -6.43 7.17
C ASN A 67 10.52 -5.86 8.52
N ARG A 68 9.76 -4.96 9.16
CA ARG A 68 10.10 -4.48 10.52
C ARG A 68 9.97 -5.57 11.58
N LYS A 69 8.94 -6.41 11.48
CA LYS A 69 8.70 -7.51 12.44
C LYS A 69 9.74 -8.63 12.32
N THR A 70 10.13 -8.98 11.11
CA THR A 70 11.00 -10.14 10.85
C THR A 70 12.46 -9.76 10.66
N GLY A 71 12.75 -8.51 10.27
CA GLY A 71 14.08 -8.08 9.84
C GLY A 71 14.50 -8.64 8.48
N ILE A 72 13.63 -9.41 7.81
CA ILE A 72 13.94 -10.08 6.55
C ILE A 72 13.66 -9.13 5.39
N ARG A 73 14.70 -8.84 4.62
CA ARG A 73 14.62 -8.07 3.37
C ARG A 73 14.54 -9.03 2.20
N GLU A 74 13.35 -9.21 1.66
CA GLU A 74 13.11 -10.08 0.51
C GLU A 74 12.26 -9.36 -0.54
N TYR A 75 12.67 -9.45 -1.81
CA TYR A 75 11.85 -9.01 -2.93
C TYR A 75 10.99 -10.17 -3.43
N ALA A 76 9.85 -10.39 -2.77
CA ALA A 76 8.91 -11.46 -3.10
C ALA A 76 7.44 -10.99 -3.13
N PRO A 77 7.08 -10.04 -4.02
CA PRO A 77 5.73 -9.46 -4.08
C PRO A 77 4.61 -10.48 -4.28
N LYS A 78 4.90 -11.64 -4.87
CA LYS A 78 3.92 -12.75 -5.01
C LYS A 78 3.58 -13.46 -3.72
N LYS A 79 4.47 -13.46 -2.71
CA LYS A 79 4.21 -14.07 -1.40
C LYS A 79 3.16 -13.28 -0.62
N LEU A 80 3.07 -11.98 -0.87
CA LEU A 80 2.07 -11.08 -0.30
C LEU A 80 0.75 -11.25 -1.06
N ALA A 81 -0.13 -12.13 -0.61
CA ALA A 81 -1.41 -12.41 -1.26
C ALA A 81 -2.50 -11.44 -0.78
N CYS A 82 -3.00 -10.59 -1.68
CA CYS A 82 -4.08 -9.65 -1.41
C CYS A 82 -5.47 -10.30 -1.54
N SER A 83 -6.41 -9.84 -0.72
CA SER A 83 -7.83 -10.13 -0.79
C SER A 83 -8.64 -8.87 -0.48
N LEU A 84 -9.64 -8.55 -1.29
CA LEU A 84 -10.53 -7.40 -1.08
C LEU A 84 -11.74 -7.83 -0.26
N LEU A 85 -12.16 -7.01 0.71
CA LEU A 85 -13.33 -7.27 1.54
C LEU A 85 -14.56 -6.60 0.90
N LEU A 86 -15.30 -7.39 0.12
CA LEU A 86 -16.37 -6.92 -0.78
C LEU A 86 -17.66 -6.44 -0.09
N GLU A 87 -17.83 -6.67 1.21
CA GLU A 87 -19.14 -6.54 1.86
C GLU A 87 -19.50 -5.13 2.38
N ALA A 88 -18.59 -4.15 2.35
CA ALA A 88 -18.91 -2.79 2.81
C ALA A 88 -18.13 -1.65 2.12
N ASP A 89 -16.90 -1.90 1.66
CA ASP A 89 -16.03 -0.86 1.11
C ASP A 89 -14.91 -1.52 0.30
N LEU A 90 -14.84 -1.28 -1.03
CA LEU A 90 -13.78 -1.79 -1.90
C LEU A 90 -12.37 -1.31 -1.50
N THR A 91 -12.28 -0.36 -0.57
CA THR A 91 -11.01 0.11 -0.03
C THR A 91 -10.45 -0.76 1.08
N LEU A 92 -11.26 -1.63 1.68
CA LEU A 92 -10.82 -2.56 2.73
C LEU A 92 -10.28 -3.86 2.11
N GLY A 93 -9.19 -4.34 2.69
CA GLY A 93 -8.55 -5.56 2.23
C GLY A 93 -7.69 -6.22 3.30
N ILE A 94 -7.14 -7.37 2.93
CA ILE A 94 -6.21 -8.16 3.72
C ILE A 94 -5.05 -8.56 2.83
N VAL A 95 -3.84 -8.51 3.38
CA VAL A 95 -2.63 -9.08 2.77
C VAL A 95 -2.12 -10.19 3.66
N ASN A 96 -1.99 -11.40 3.11
CA ASN A 96 -1.40 -12.55 3.77
C ASN A 96 0.03 -12.76 3.27
N ILE A 97 0.99 -12.96 4.18
CA ILE A 97 2.34 -13.42 3.88
C ILE A 97 2.76 -14.42 4.94
N ASP A 98 3.11 -15.64 4.53
CA ASP A 98 3.55 -16.72 5.42
C ASP A 98 2.64 -16.90 6.65
N GLU A 99 1.32 -16.98 6.41
CA GLU A 99 0.25 -17.12 7.42
C GLU A 99 0.06 -15.89 8.35
N VAL A 100 0.81 -14.81 8.13
CA VAL A 100 0.64 -13.54 8.83
C VAL A 100 -0.30 -12.64 8.05
N LEU A 101 -1.38 -12.21 8.72
CA LEU A 101 -2.37 -11.32 8.13
C LEU A 101 -2.10 -9.85 8.50
N TYR A 102 -2.24 -8.99 7.51
CA TYR A 102 -2.25 -7.54 7.66
C TYR A 102 -3.53 -6.98 7.03
N PHE A 103 -4.26 -6.19 7.80
CA PHE A 103 -5.44 -5.47 7.31
C PHE A 103 -4.99 -4.21 6.57
N THR A 104 -5.71 -3.84 5.52
CA THR A 104 -5.42 -2.65 4.72
C THR A 104 -6.68 -1.83 4.51
N LYS A 105 -6.52 -0.51 4.44
CA LYS A 105 -7.56 0.44 4.02
C LYS A 105 -6.96 1.41 3.01
N SER A 106 -7.67 1.68 1.93
CA SER A 106 -7.16 2.49 0.82
C SER A 106 -7.98 3.77 0.63
N SER A 107 -7.36 4.80 0.08
CA SER A 107 -8.03 6.00 -0.41
C SER A 107 -7.58 6.22 -1.84
N ILE A 108 -8.53 6.36 -2.75
CA ILE A 108 -8.29 6.42 -4.19
C ILE A 108 -8.96 7.67 -4.75
N ASN A 109 -8.20 8.52 -5.42
CA ASN A 109 -8.74 9.65 -6.18
C ASN A 109 -8.11 9.69 -7.59
N SER A 110 -8.31 10.78 -8.33
CA SER A 110 -7.79 10.93 -9.69
C SER A 110 -6.28 11.15 -9.76
N ALA A 111 -5.64 11.58 -8.66
CA ALA A 111 -4.25 11.99 -8.62
C ALA A 111 -3.34 10.96 -7.94
N TYR A 112 -3.78 10.37 -6.83
CA TYR A 112 -3.01 9.37 -6.09
C TYR A 112 -3.88 8.24 -5.55
N LEU A 113 -3.20 7.16 -5.18
CA LEU A 113 -3.72 6.06 -4.37
C LEU A 113 -2.88 5.95 -3.10
N HIS A 114 -3.51 5.88 -1.94
CA HIS A 114 -2.83 5.72 -0.65
C HIS A 114 -3.41 4.53 0.10
N THR A 115 -2.57 3.66 0.63
CA THR A 115 -2.97 2.51 1.44
C THR A 115 -2.32 2.60 2.82
N ILE A 116 -3.10 2.40 3.87
CA ILE A 116 -2.62 2.16 5.23
C ILE A 116 -2.78 0.68 5.56
N SER A 117 -1.93 0.18 6.46
CA SER A 117 -1.98 -1.20 6.93
C SER A 117 -1.70 -1.31 8.42
N SER A 118 -2.33 -2.30 9.07
CA SER A 118 -2.10 -2.69 10.45
C SER A 118 -2.26 -4.20 10.63
N SER A 119 -1.58 -4.78 11.62
CA SER A 119 -1.87 -6.15 12.07
C SER A 119 -3.19 -6.28 12.85
N ILE A 120 -3.84 -5.17 13.19
CA ILE A 120 -5.08 -5.12 13.97
C ILE A 120 -6.10 -4.24 13.25
N GLN A 121 -7.23 -4.82 12.83
CA GLN A 121 -8.20 -4.17 11.96
C GLN A 121 -8.73 -2.83 12.50
N HIS A 122 -9.17 -2.77 13.76
CA HIS A 122 -9.74 -1.54 14.33
C HIS A 122 -8.74 -0.39 14.43
N GLN A 123 -7.42 -0.67 14.41
CA GLN A 123 -6.42 0.38 14.43
C GLN A 123 -6.41 1.19 13.14
N LEU A 124 -6.88 0.64 12.01
CA LEU A 124 -6.91 1.35 10.74
C LEU A 124 -7.67 2.68 10.84
N ASP A 125 -8.73 2.74 11.65
CA ASP A 125 -9.53 3.94 11.85
C ASP A 125 -8.92 4.93 12.87
N GLU A 126 -7.92 4.49 13.65
CA GLU A 126 -7.17 5.34 14.59
C GLU A 126 -5.96 6.04 13.93
N ILE A 127 -5.51 5.54 12.76
CA ILE A 127 -4.29 6.03 12.10
C ILE A 127 -4.50 7.48 11.65
N LYS A 128 -3.66 8.39 12.14
CA LYS A 128 -3.64 9.77 11.66
C LYS A 128 -2.83 9.83 10.37
N ILE A 129 -3.42 10.39 9.32
CA ILE A 129 -2.80 10.47 8.00
C ILE A 129 -2.53 11.94 7.66
N SER A 130 -1.35 12.23 7.10
CA SER A 130 -1.05 13.53 6.49
C SER A 130 -0.40 13.30 5.13
N ILE A 131 -1.06 13.77 4.07
CA ILE A 131 -0.58 13.67 2.69
C ILE A 131 -0.25 15.08 2.21
N TYR A 132 0.97 15.23 1.68
CA TYR A 132 1.47 16.47 1.12
C TYR A 132 1.81 16.30 -0.35
N GLU A 133 1.68 17.38 -1.11
CA GLU A 133 2.06 17.46 -2.52
C GLU A 133 3.21 18.45 -2.69
N PHE A 134 4.24 18.11 -3.46
CA PHE A 134 5.36 19.00 -3.80
C PHE A 134 4.86 20.23 -4.59
N PRO A 135 5.35 21.45 -4.31
CA PRO A 135 6.45 21.79 -3.38
C PRO A 135 6.02 22.05 -1.93
N TYR A 136 4.77 21.79 -1.57
CA TYR A 136 4.17 22.19 -0.28
C TYR A 136 4.31 21.15 0.85
N HIS A 137 5.31 20.27 0.79
CA HIS A 137 5.58 19.33 1.89
C HIS A 137 6.53 19.94 2.93
N PRO A 138 6.44 19.54 4.22
CA PRO A 138 7.40 19.98 5.23
C PRO A 138 8.81 19.53 4.86
N LEU A 139 9.78 20.46 4.88
CA LEU A 139 11.19 20.16 4.60
C LEU A 139 11.77 19.17 5.62
N ASN A 140 11.41 19.33 6.90
CA ASN A 140 11.83 18.47 8.01
C ASN A 140 10.66 17.65 8.58
N PHE A 141 9.95 16.91 7.73
CA PHE A 141 8.88 16.01 8.19
C PHE A 141 9.35 14.94 9.20
N LYS A 142 10.66 14.70 9.33
CA LYS A 142 11.20 13.81 10.36
C LYS A 142 10.96 14.34 11.78
N ASP A 143 10.87 15.66 11.95
CA ASP A 143 10.65 16.30 13.25
C ASP A 143 9.22 16.08 13.77
N THR A 144 8.27 15.78 12.87
CA THR A 144 6.91 15.40 13.26
C THR A 144 6.82 13.96 13.78
N LYS A 145 7.90 13.17 13.66
CA LYS A 145 8.02 11.78 14.12
C LYS A 145 6.92 10.85 13.57
N PRO A 146 6.77 10.76 12.23
CA PRO A 146 5.84 9.80 11.64
C PRO A 146 6.26 8.38 11.95
N VAL A 147 5.27 7.52 12.22
CA VAL A 147 5.46 6.09 12.42
C VAL A 147 5.90 5.40 11.12
N CYS A 148 5.29 5.80 10.00
CA CYS A 148 5.66 5.30 8.69
C CYS A 148 5.56 6.41 7.64
N VAL A 149 6.50 6.37 6.70
CA VAL A 149 6.64 7.33 5.60
C VAL A 149 6.49 6.57 4.28
N SER A 150 5.73 7.13 3.35
CA SER A 150 5.77 6.72 1.95
C SER A 150 5.87 7.94 1.03
N HIS A 151 6.54 7.77 -0.10
CA HIS A 151 6.76 8.83 -1.07
C HIS A 151 6.77 8.24 -2.48
N HIS A 152 6.00 8.84 -3.39
CA HIS A 152 6.04 8.52 -4.80
C HIS A 152 5.68 9.76 -5.62
N GLY A 153 6.48 10.04 -6.65
CA GLY A 153 6.33 11.25 -7.45
C GLY A 153 6.31 12.51 -6.61
N LYS A 154 5.24 13.31 -6.74
CA LYS A 154 5.08 14.55 -5.97
C LYS A 154 4.40 14.36 -4.61
N TYR A 155 4.04 13.14 -4.23
CA TYR A 155 3.28 12.88 -3.02
C TYR A 155 4.12 12.29 -1.88
N LEU A 156 3.96 12.86 -0.68
CA LEU A 156 4.51 12.38 0.58
C LEU A 156 3.36 12.02 1.52
N ALA A 157 3.30 10.78 1.98
CA ALA A 157 2.33 10.30 2.97
C ALA A 157 3.02 9.97 4.30
N LEU A 158 2.55 10.60 5.37
CA LEU A 158 2.99 10.37 6.74
C LEU A 158 1.83 9.76 7.52
N ILE A 159 2.11 8.74 8.34
CA ILE A 159 1.14 8.22 9.30
C ILE A 159 1.68 8.26 10.73
N TYR A 160 0.77 8.42 11.70
CA TYR A 160 1.05 8.55 13.14
C TYR A 160 0.10 7.69 13.97
#